data_AF-A0A7X7ZG14-F1
#
_entry.id   AF-A0A7X7ZG14-F1
#
_cell.length_a   1.000
_cell.length_b   1.000
_cell.length_c   1.000
_cell.angle_alpha   90.00
_cell.angle_beta   90.00
_cell.angle_gamma   90.00
#
_symmetry.space_group_name_H-M   'P 1'
#
loop_
_entity.id
_entity.type
_entity.pdbx_description
1 polymer ?
#
loop_
_entity_poly.entity_id
_entity_poly.type
_entity_poly.pdbx_seq_one_letter_code
_entity_poly.pdbx_strand_id
1 'polypeptide(L)'
;MDAIDILRDGFGRVAETLPKYLAGLDTDLLTWQPKPDANSIGWLAWHIARCEDAQVAAIAGAEDVYQQGWVERFALPYGANETGYGHRPEQVRAFRVADPAVLVDYYAAVHAATLKMLDGLASRDLDRLVDDPFRVSIGVRLVSIINDITQHLGQIGYLRGLLRG
;
A
#
# COMPACT_ATOMS: atom_id res chain seq x y z
N MET A 1 -16.72 -5.69 -19.54
CA MET A 1 -15.54 -5.18 -18.82
C MET A 1 -15.30 -3.78 -19.31
N ASP A 2 -15.57 -2.81 -18.45
CA ASP A 2 -15.25 -1.40 -18.72
C ASP A 2 -13.90 -1.00 -18.07
N ALA A 3 -13.54 0.27 -18.15
CA ALA A 3 -12.29 0.78 -17.58
C ALA A 3 -12.22 0.62 -16.05
N ILE A 4 -13.36 0.75 -15.35
CA ILE A 4 -13.43 0.60 -13.90
C ILE A 4 -13.25 -0.86 -13.52
N ASP A 5 -13.81 -1.80 -14.29
CA ASP A 5 -13.58 -3.23 -14.10
C ASP A 5 -12.09 -3.61 -14.23
N ILE A 6 -11.37 -3.00 -15.19
CA ILE A 6 -9.92 -3.22 -15.36
C ILE A 6 -9.14 -2.70 -14.16
N LEU A 7 -9.46 -1.50 -13.67
CA LEU A 7 -8.83 -0.92 -12.48
C LEU A 7 -9.11 -1.79 -11.24
N ARG A 8 -10.35 -2.27 -11.10
CA ARG A 8 -10.76 -3.18 -10.03
C ARG A 8 -9.95 -4.48 -10.05
N ASP A 9 -9.75 -5.10 -11.22
CA ASP A 9 -8.88 -6.28 -11.38
C ASP A 9 -7.44 -5.96 -10.98
N GLY A 10 -6.91 -4.81 -11.40
CA GLY A 10 -5.55 -4.37 -11.08
C GLY A 10 -5.27 -4.29 -9.58
N PHE A 11 -6.14 -3.62 -8.81
CA PHE A 11 -6.04 -3.58 -7.35
C PHE A 11 -6.33 -4.95 -6.70
N GLY A 12 -7.31 -5.69 -7.23
CA GLY A 12 -7.68 -7.01 -6.72
C GLY A 12 -6.53 -8.02 -6.73
N ARG A 13 -5.67 -7.98 -7.75
CA ARG A 13 -4.48 -8.84 -7.82
C ARG A 13 -3.51 -8.63 -6.65
N VAL A 14 -3.38 -7.40 -6.17
CA VAL A 14 -2.53 -7.07 -5.03
C VAL A 14 -3.21 -7.50 -3.72
N ALA A 15 -4.52 -7.28 -3.59
CA ALA A 15 -5.33 -7.75 -2.46
C ALA A 15 -5.30 -9.27 -2.27
N GLU A 16 -5.34 -10.03 -3.36
CA GLU A 16 -5.15 -11.49 -3.33
C GLU A 16 -3.67 -11.90 -3.13
N THR A 17 -2.79 -11.05 -3.66
CA THR A 17 -1.32 -11.05 -3.64
C THR A 17 -0.69 -11.15 -2.25
N LEU A 18 -0.79 -10.00 -1.59
CA LEU A 18 -0.02 -9.60 -0.44
C LEU A 18 -0.22 -10.54 0.77
N PRO A 19 -1.45 -10.96 1.14
CA PRO A 19 -1.63 -11.84 2.30
C PRO A 19 -0.92 -13.18 2.12
N LYS A 20 -0.86 -13.73 0.91
CA LYS A 20 -0.13 -14.98 0.62
C LYS A 20 1.38 -14.82 0.82
N TYR A 21 1.91 -13.65 0.46
CA TYR A 21 3.32 -13.33 0.67
C TYR A 21 3.68 -13.01 2.12
N LEU A 22 2.72 -12.57 2.93
CA LEU A 22 2.93 -12.36 4.36
C LEU A 22 2.65 -13.63 5.19
N ALA A 23 1.94 -14.61 4.62
CA ALA A 23 1.56 -15.82 5.33
C ALA A 23 2.75 -16.54 5.97
N GLY A 24 2.65 -16.73 7.28
CA GLY A 24 3.63 -17.43 8.10
C GLY A 24 4.91 -16.65 8.41
N LEU A 25 5.01 -15.36 8.06
CA LEU A 25 6.12 -14.51 8.49
C LEU A 25 5.84 -13.97 9.90
N ASP A 26 6.82 -14.08 10.79
CA ASP A 26 6.81 -13.43 12.10
C ASP A 26 7.47 -12.04 12.02
N THR A 27 7.48 -11.31 13.13
CA THR A 27 8.07 -9.97 13.21
C THR A 27 9.56 -9.95 12.82
N ASP A 28 10.32 -10.99 13.14
CA ASP A 28 11.76 -11.03 12.82
C ASP A 28 11.97 -11.21 11.32
N LEU A 29 11.18 -12.06 10.67
CA LEU A 29 11.21 -12.24 9.21
C LEU A 29 10.66 -11.02 8.46
N LEU A 30 9.65 -10.35 9.01
CA LEU A 30 9.13 -9.10 8.43
C LEU A 30 10.16 -7.97 8.46
N THR A 31 11.02 -7.95 9.47
CA THR A 31 12.02 -6.89 9.66
C THR A 31 13.39 -7.23 9.08
N TRP A 32 13.60 -8.48 8.66
CA TRP A 32 14.82 -8.90 7.97
C TRP A 32 15.07 -8.11 6.69
N GLN A 33 16.35 -7.79 6.45
CA GLN A 33 16.82 -7.10 5.25
C GLN A 33 18.02 -7.87 4.66
N PRO A 34 18.08 -8.06 3.34
CA PRO A 34 19.23 -8.71 2.70
C PRO A 34 20.50 -7.86 2.76
N LYS A 35 20.36 -6.54 2.90
CA LYS A 35 21.43 -5.55 3.12
C LYS A 35 20.93 -4.44 4.04
N PRO A 36 21.81 -3.74 4.77
CA PRO A 36 21.40 -2.69 5.72
C PRO A 36 20.63 -1.51 5.11
N ASP A 37 20.74 -1.29 3.80
CA ASP A 37 20.09 -0.25 3.03
C ASP A 37 18.89 -0.77 2.20
N ALA A 38 18.59 -2.06 2.27
CA ALA A 38 17.47 -2.66 1.57
C ALA A 38 16.17 -2.53 2.38
N ASN A 39 15.05 -2.45 1.67
CA ASN A 39 13.74 -2.49 2.32
C ASN A 39 13.44 -3.88 2.89
N SER A 40 12.77 -3.93 4.04
CA SER A 40 12.26 -5.17 4.63
C SER A 40 10.85 -5.49 4.11
N ILE A 41 10.42 -6.76 4.23
CA ILE A 41 9.08 -7.18 3.78
C ILE A 41 7.97 -6.42 4.52
N GLY A 42 8.09 -6.27 5.83
CA GLY A 42 7.10 -5.58 6.64
C GLY A 42 6.96 -4.11 6.25
N TRP A 43 8.08 -3.42 6.03
CA TRP A 43 8.07 -2.02 5.60
C TRP A 43 7.45 -1.88 4.20
N LEU A 44 7.79 -2.76 3.26
CA LEU A 44 7.21 -2.76 1.91
C LEU A 44 5.69 -3.00 1.94
N ALA A 45 5.21 -3.92 2.77
CA ALA A 45 3.78 -4.20 2.90
C ALA A 45 3.02 -3.00 3.47
N TRP A 46 3.57 -2.34 4.49
CA TRP A 46 3.02 -1.10 5.04
C TRP A 46 3.07 0.04 4.01
N HIS A 47 4.17 0.19 3.28
CA HIS A 47 4.34 1.20 2.24
C HIS A 47 3.33 1.04 1.10
N ILE A 48 3.12 -0.18 0.60
CA ILE A 48 2.08 -0.51 -0.38
C ILE A 48 0.72 0.02 0.09
N ALA A 49 0.32 -0.33 1.31
CA ALA A 49 -0.96 0.05 1.87
C ALA A 49 -1.07 1.57 2.06
N ARG A 50 -0.03 2.24 2.61
CA ARG A 50 -0.03 3.69 2.81
C ARG A 50 -0.07 4.48 1.50
N CYS A 51 0.68 4.06 0.49
CA CYS A 51 0.71 4.72 -0.82
C CYS A 51 -0.64 4.61 -1.53
N GLU A 52 -1.29 3.45 -1.48
CA GLU A 52 -2.65 3.28 -2.00
C GLU A 52 -3.64 4.13 -1.21
N ASP A 53 -3.67 3.99 0.11
CA ASP A 53 -4.61 4.66 1.01
C ASP A 53 -4.61 6.17 0.86
N ALA A 54 -3.45 6.82 1.04
CA ALA A 54 -3.35 8.27 1.01
C ALA A 54 -3.79 8.86 -0.34
N GLN A 55 -3.46 8.19 -1.45
CA GLN A 55 -3.78 8.69 -2.79
C GLN A 55 -5.24 8.40 -3.19
N VAL A 56 -5.78 7.25 -2.79
CA VAL A 56 -7.20 6.91 -3.00
C VAL A 56 -8.09 7.84 -2.17
N ALA A 57 -7.73 8.10 -0.91
CA ALA A 57 -8.44 9.03 -0.05
C ALA A 57 -8.46 10.45 -0.64
N ALA A 58 -7.32 10.91 -1.18
CA ALA A 58 -7.24 12.20 -1.88
C ALA A 58 -8.16 12.28 -3.11
N ILE A 59 -8.24 11.22 -3.93
CA ILE A 59 -9.18 11.15 -5.06
C ILE A 59 -10.64 11.19 -4.57
N ALA A 60 -10.93 10.46 -3.49
CA ALA A 60 -12.26 10.37 -2.91
C ALA A 60 -12.69 11.64 -2.14
N GLY A 61 -11.76 12.55 -1.84
CA GLY A 61 -12.01 13.68 -0.94
C GLY A 61 -12.34 13.23 0.48
N ALA A 62 -11.72 12.15 0.96
CA ALA A 62 -11.97 11.54 2.25
C ALA A 62 -10.71 11.53 3.13
N GLU A 63 -10.89 11.30 4.42
CA GLU A 63 -9.78 10.96 5.33
C GLU A 63 -9.25 9.56 4.99
N ASP A 64 -7.93 9.39 5.02
CA ASP A 64 -7.30 8.10 4.75
C ASP A 64 -7.62 7.08 5.85
N VAL A 65 -7.67 5.80 5.48
CA VAL A 65 -8.00 4.71 6.39
C VAL A 65 -7.03 4.69 7.56
N TYR A 66 -5.75 5.03 7.33
CA TYR A 66 -4.72 5.01 8.37
C TYR A 66 -5.08 5.83 9.61
N GLN A 67 -5.69 7.00 9.43
CA GLN A 67 -6.12 7.87 10.53
C GLN A 67 -7.34 7.35 11.30
N GLN A 68 -8.04 6.34 10.79
CA GLN A 68 -9.20 5.72 11.42
C GLN A 68 -8.79 4.66 12.47
N GLY A 69 -7.82 5.01 13.31
CA GLY A 69 -7.32 4.18 14.41
C GLY A 69 -6.19 3.22 14.05
N TRP A 70 -5.64 3.25 12.83
CA TRP A 70 -4.52 2.39 12.45
C TRP A 70 -3.17 2.96 12.86
N VAL A 71 -3.03 4.29 12.97
CA VAL A 71 -1.83 4.94 13.53
C VAL A 71 -1.45 4.30 14.87
N GLU A 72 -2.43 4.16 15.77
CA GLU A 72 -2.23 3.58 17.10
C GLU A 72 -2.00 2.07 17.05
N ARG A 73 -2.69 1.36 16.15
CA ARG A 73 -2.52 -0.09 15.98
C ARG A 73 -1.13 -0.47 15.46
N PHE A 74 -0.59 0.33 14.54
CA PHE A 74 0.77 0.17 14.03
C PHE A 74 1.81 0.63 15.05
N ALA A 75 1.54 1.72 15.78
CA ALA A 75 2.44 2.31 16.77
C ALA A 75 3.88 2.53 16.23
N LEU A 76 3.98 2.85 14.93
CA LEU A 76 5.26 3.08 14.26
C LEU A 76 5.84 4.45 14.65
N PRO A 77 7.17 4.62 14.64
CA PRO A 77 7.84 5.88 14.94
C PRO A 77 7.81 6.86 13.76
N TYR A 78 6.68 6.93 13.05
CA TYR A 78 6.46 7.76 11.88
C TYR A 78 5.27 8.71 12.13
N GLY A 79 5.25 9.85 11.46
CA GLY A 79 4.08 10.72 11.43
C GLY A 79 2.87 10.03 10.78
N ALA A 80 1.66 10.42 11.20
CA ALA A 80 0.41 9.85 10.67
C ALA A 80 0.27 10.00 9.14
N ASN A 81 0.84 11.05 8.57
CA ASN A 81 0.80 11.31 7.12
C ASN A 81 1.95 10.66 6.35
N GLU A 82 2.86 9.95 7.02
CA GLU A 82 3.99 9.31 6.33
C GLU A 82 3.53 8.07 5.56
N THR A 83 4.04 7.93 4.35
CA THR A 83 3.80 6.78 3.49
C THR A 83 5.02 5.89 3.32
N GLY A 84 6.19 6.30 3.81
CA GLY A 84 7.46 5.65 3.49
C GLY A 84 8.26 6.39 2.41
N TYR A 85 7.63 7.24 1.61
CA TYR A 85 8.33 7.98 0.57
C TYR A 85 9.43 8.88 1.17
N GLY A 86 10.66 8.72 0.68
CA GLY A 86 11.83 9.46 1.18
C GLY A 86 12.39 8.97 2.51
N HIS A 87 11.93 7.83 3.05
CA HIS A 87 12.54 7.22 4.24
C HIS A 87 14.00 6.86 3.98
N ARG A 88 14.87 7.23 4.92
CA ARG A 88 16.26 6.78 4.96
C ARG A 88 16.37 5.35 5.49
N PRO A 89 17.49 4.65 5.26
CA PRO A 89 17.70 3.30 5.78
C PRO A 89 17.44 3.15 7.29
N GLU A 90 17.76 4.16 8.11
CA GLU A 90 17.50 4.15 9.55
C GLU A 90 16.00 4.10 9.86
N GLN A 91 15.19 4.83 9.09
CA GLN A 91 13.75 4.87 9.26
C GLN A 91 13.13 3.53 8.84
N VAL A 92 13.62 2.92 7.76
CA VAL A 92 13.18 1.59 7.33
C VAL A 92 13.53 0.52 8.38
N ARG A 93 14.74 0.57 8.96
CA ARG A 93 15.16 -0.33 10.05
C ARG A 93 14.35 -0.14 11.34
N ALA A 94 13.77 1.05 11.55
CA ALA A 94 12.88 1.31 12.69
C ALA A 94 11.48 0.71 12.51
N PHE A 95 11.15 0.17 11.33
CA PHE A 95 9.89 -0.52 11.11
C PHE A 95 9.78 -1.76 11.98
N ARG A 96 8.78 -1.81 12.85
CA ARG A 96 8.46 -3.01 13.62
C ARG A 96 7.00 -2.98 14.01
N VAL A 97 6.33 -4.13 13.87
CA VAL A 97 4.95 -4.34 14.33
C VAL A 97 4.92 -5.50 15.32
N ALA A 98 4.05 -5.39 16.32
CA ALA A 98 3.89 -6.41 17.36
C ALA A 98 3.20 -7.68 16.82
N ASP A 99 2.20 -7.50 15.96
CA ASP A 99 1.46 -8.59 15.32
C ASP A 99 1.50 -8.41 13.79
N PRO A 100 2.11 -9.35 13.03
CA PRO A 100 2.07 -9.38 11.57
C PRO A 100 0.68 -9.21 10.94
N ALA A 101 -0.38 -9.66 11.63
CA ALA A 101 -1.75 -9.58 11.13
C ALA A 101 -2.19 -8.13 10.82
N VAL A 102 -1.64 -7.14 11.53
CA VAL A 102 -1.97 -5.72 11.33
C VAL A 102 -1.72 -5.25 9.89
N LEU A 103 -0.73 -5.83 9.21
CA LEU A 103 -0.42 -5.51 7.81
C LEU A 103 -1.51 -6.00 6.86
N VAL A 104 -2.00 -7.21 7.08
CA VAL A 104 -3.04 -7.85 6.26
C VAL A 104 -4.38 -7.16 6.51
N ASP A 105 -4.73 -6.94 7.78
CA ASP A 105 -5.99 -6.33 8.15
C ASP A 105 -6.07 -4.88 7.67
N TYR A 106 -4.97 -4.13 7.78
CA TYR A 106 -4.92 -2.76 7.27
C TYR A 106 -5.06 -2.74 5.75
N TYR A 107 -4.32 -3.60 5.04
CA TYR A 107 -4.42 -3.62 3.58
C TYR A 107 -5.82 -4.04 3.10
N ALA A 108 -6.49 -4.95 3.81
CA ALA A 108 -7.88 -5.29 3.52
C ALA A 108 -8.82 -4.08 3.69
N ALA A 109 -8.62 -3.25 4.72
CA ALA A 109 -9.39 -2.03 4.93
C ALA A 109 -9.13 -0.98 3.85
N VAL A 110 -7.86 -0.80 3.45
CA VAL A 110 -7.47 0.07 2.33
C VAL A 110 -8.11 -0.41 1.03
N HIS A 111 -8.02 -1.70 0.72
CA HIS A 111 -8.61 -2.27 -0.48
C HIS A 111 -10.13 -2.07 -0.53
N ALA A 112 -10.83 -2.25 0.61
CA ALA A 112 -12.26 -1.98 0.69
C ALA A 112 -12.59 -0.50 0.41
N ALA A 113 -11.78 0.44 0.90
CA ALA A 113 -11.93 1.86 0.59
C ALA A 113 -11.66 2.15 -0.90
N THR A 114 -10.65 1.50 -1.49
CA THR A 114 -10.35 1.57 -2.93
C THR A 114 -11.53 1.10 -3.77
N LEU A 115 -12.11 -0.06 -3.45
CA LEU A 115 -13.29 -0.59 -4.16
C LEU A 115 -14.48 0.37 -4.05
N LYS A 116 -14.75 0.88 -2.85
CA LYS A 116 -15.83 1.86 -2.63
C LYS A 116 -15.62 3.14 -3.47
N MET A 117 -14.39 3.62 -3.57
CA MET A 117 -14.05 4.77 -4.40
C MET A 117 -14.28 4.45 -5.89
N LEU A 118 -13.81 3.31 -6.37
CA LEU A 118 -14.02 2.87 -7.75
C LEU A 118 -15.49 2.70 -8.12
N ASP A 119 -16.31 2.15 -7.22
CA ASP A 119 -17.76 1.97 -7.42
C ASP A 119 -18.51 3.30 -7.54
N GLY A 120 -17.93 4.40 -7.04
CA GLY A 120 -18.46 5.75 -7.18
C GLY A 120 -18.08 6.46 -8.50
N LEU A 121 -17.19 5.89 -9.31
CA LEU A 121 -16.70 6.51 -10.54
C LEU A 121 -17.47 6.04 -11.77
N ALA A 122 -17.77 6.97 -12.68
CA ALA A 122 -18.08 6.64 -14.06
C ALA A 122 -16.81 6.79 -14.94
N SER A 123 -16.78 6.16 -16.11
CA SER A 123 -15.62 6.24 -17.02
C SER A 123 -15.19 7.68 -17.36
N ARG A 124 -16.16 8.62 -17.46
CA ARG A 124 -15.89 10.04 -17.71
C ARG A 124 -15.14 10.74 -16.57
N ASP A 125 -15.24 10.21 -15.35
CA ASP A 125 -14.56 10.81 -14.19
C ASP A 125 -13.05 10.56 -14.24
N LEU A 126 -12.60 9.55 -14.99
CA LEU A 126 -11.17 9.24 -15.15
C LEU A 126 -10.37 10.37 -15.81
N ASP A 127 -11.02 11.27 -16.56
CA ASP A 127 -10.40 12.43 -17.19
C ASP A 127 -10.32 13.66 -16.26
N ARG A 128 -11.02 13.63 -15.12
CA ARG A 128 -10.95 14.74 -14.15
C ARG A 128 -9.56 14.80 -13.53
N LEU A 129 -9.07 16.00 -13.28
CA LEU A 129 -7.77 16.20 -12.65
C LEU A 129 -7.87 15.99 -11.14
N VAL A 130 -6.88 15.30 -10.58
CA VAL A 130 -6.67 15.22 -9.14
C VAL A 130 -6.15 16.58 -8.67
N ASP A 131 -6.67 17.05 -7.53
CA ASP A 131 -6.24 18.31 -6.91
C ASP A 131 -4.94 18.11 -6.12
N ASP A 132 -3.84 17.99 -6.86
CA ASP A 132 -2.50 17.86 -6.30
C ASP A 132 -1.46 18.61 -7.16
N PRO A 133 -0.20 18.76 -6.68
CA PRO A 133 0.82 19.53 -7.39
C PRO A 133 1.15 19.02 -8.81
N PHE A 134 0.89 17.75 -9.12
CA PHE A 134 1.18 17.16 -10.43
C PHE A 134 0.02 17.35 -11.42
N ARG A 135 -1.20 17.59 -10.92
CA ARG A 135 -2.42 17.87 -11.71
C ARG A 135 -2.67 16.85 -12.83
N VAL A 136 -2.46 15.57 -12.53
CA VAL A 136 -2.74 14.46 -13.46
C VAL A 136 -4.21 14.04 -13.39
N SER A 137 -4.71 13.33 -14.41
CA SER A 137 -6.06 12.80 -14.37
C SER A 137 -6.21 11.68 -13.33
N ILE A 138 -7.44 11.44 -12.85
CA ILE A 138 -7.76 10.34 -11.94
C ILE A 138 -7.31 9.00 -12.54
N GLY A 139 -7.55 8.77 -13.83
CA GLY A 139 -7.12 7.55 -14.51
C GLY A 139 -5.59 7.38 -14.47
N VAL A 140 -4.83 8.43 -14.76
CA VAL A 140 -3.36 8.41 -14.69
C VAL A 140 -2.89 8.15 -13.26
N ARG A 141 -3.52 8.79 -12.26
CA ARG A 141 -3.19 8.55 -10.85
C ARG A 141 -3.46 7.11 -10.43
N LEU A 142 -4.61 6.54 -10.77
CA LEU A 142 -4.94 5.16 -10.41
C LEU A 142 -3.98 4.15 -11.04
N VAL A 143 -3.61 4.34 -12.31
CA VAL A 143 -2.56 3.53 -12.96
C VAL A 143 -1.21 3.70 -12.26
N SER A 144 -0.86 4.92 -11.85
CA SER A 144 0.38 5.19 -11.11
C SER A 144 0.43 4.43 -9.78
N ILE A 145 -0.69 4.44 -9.03
CA ILE A 145 -0.83 3.69 -7.78
C ILE A 145 -0.66 2.19 -8.05
N ILE A 146 -1.41 1.61 -9.01
CA ILE A 146 -1.31 0.18 -9.36
C ILE A 146 0.13 -0.21 -9.72
N ASN A 147 0.80 0.61 -10.52
CA ASN A 147 2.19 0.37 -10.88
C ASN A 147 3.12 0.35 -9.66
N ASP A 148 2.99 1.32 -8.75
CA ASP A 148 3.79 1.40 -7.52
C ASP A 148 3.59 0.15 -6.64
N ILE A 149 2.34 -0.16 -6.30
CA ILE A 149 2.02 -1.28 -5.40
C ILE A 149 2.40 -2.63 -5.98
N THR A 150 2.28 -2.83 -7.30
CA THR A 150 2.66 -4.09 -7.96
C THR A 150 4.18 -4.25 -8.05
N GLN A 151 4.94 -3.16 -8.25
CA GLN A 151 6.40 -3.20 -8.19
C GLN A 151 6.88 -3.61 -6.80
N HIS A 152 6.34 -3.00 -5.74
CA HIS A 152 6.70 -3.34 -4.36
C HIS A 152 6.21 -4.73 -3.94
N LEU A 153 5.06 -5.19 -4.45
CA LEU A 153 4.63 -6.57 -4.27
C LEU A 153 5.62 -7.56 -4.89
N GLY A 154 6.17 -7.25 -6.07
CA GLY A 154 7.23 -8.03 -6.69
C GLY A 154 8.51 -8.09 -5.83
N GLN A 155 8.90 -6.97 -5.22
CA GLN A 155 10.02 -6.91 -4.27
C GLN A 155 9.78 -7.81 -3.05
N ILE A 156 8.57 -7.79 -2.48
CA ILE A 156 8.20 -8.70 -1.38
C ILE A 156 8.32 -10.16 -1.81
N GLY A 157 7.82 -10.51 -3.00
CA GLY A 157 7.92 -11.86 -3.55
C GLY A 157 9.38 -12.33 -3.67
N TYR A 158 10.25 -11.45 -4.17
CA TYR A 158 11.69 -11.72 -4.28
C TYR A 158 12.35 -11.92 -2.89
N LEU A 159 12.11 -11.01 -1.94
CA LEU A 159 12.65 -11.11 -0.58
C LEU A 159 12.15 -12.37 0.14
N ARG A 160 10.88 -12.74 -0.03
CA ARG A 160 10.33 -13.98 0.52
C ARG A 160 11.04 -15.20 -0.05
N GLY A 161 11.34 -15.21 -1.36
CA GLY A 161 12.12 -16.27 -2.00
C GLY A 161 13.53 -16.40 -1.45
N LEU A 162 14.17 -15.29 -1.06
CA LEU A 162 15.48 -15.34 -0.38
C LEU A 162 15.40 -15.92 1.04
N LEU A 163 14.29 -15.69 1.75
CA LEU A 163 14.10 -16.18 3.12
C LEU A 163 13.66 -17.65 3.20
N ARG A 164 12.83 -18.10 2.25
CA ARG A 164 12.09 -19.37 2.33
C ARG A 164 12.04 -20.13 1.00
N GLY A 165 13.10 -20.03 0.19
CA GLY A 165 13.24 -20.75 -1.08
C GLY A 165 12.86 -22.23 -0.97
#